data_AF-A0A961UDM7-F1
#
_entry.id   AF-A0A961UDM7-F1
#
_cell.length_a   1.000
_cell.length_b   1.000
_cell.length_c   1.000
_cell.angle_alpha   90.00
_cell.angle_beta   90.00
_cell.angle_gamma   90.00
#
_symmetry.space_group_name_H-M   'P 1'
#
loop_
_entity.id
_entity.type
_entity.pdbx_description
1 polymer ?
#
loop_
_entity_poly.entity_id
_entity_poly.type
_entity_poly.pdbx_seq_one_letter_code
_entity_poly.pdbx_strand_id
1 'polypeptide(L)'
;EWLQPYTDKTVEQLARDGVKSIAVMNPGFVADCLETLEEIGEQARESFLHNGGTNFTHIPCLNDSDEGMNVIEAVVRRELSGWR
;
A
#
# COMPACT_ATOMS: atom_id res chain seq x y z
N GLU A 1 -4.45 -22.28 -2.30
CA GLU A 1 -3.74 -21.34 -3.19
C GLU A 1 -4.13 -19.93 -2.80
N TRP A 2 -3.24 -18.94 -2.94
CA TRP A 2 -3.48 -17.54 -2.55
C TRP A 2 -4.01 -16.71 -3.73
N LEU A 3 -4.69 -15.60 -3.42
CA LEU A 3 -5.23 -14.69 -4.44
C LEU A 3 -4.10 -14.08 -5.27
N GLN A 4 -4.30 -14.09 -6.59
CA GLN A 4 -3.38 -13.54 -7.59
C GLN A 4 -3.86 -12.18 -8.11
N PRO A 5 -2.94 -11.35 -8.64
CA PRO A 5 -1.49 -11.57 -8.78
C PRO A 5 -0.70 -11.29 -7.49
N TYR A 6 0.46 -11.94 -7.33
CA TYR A 6 1.39 -11.62 -6.23
C TYR A 6 2.08 -10.26 -6.44
N THR A 7 2.18 -9.47 -5.38
CA THR A 7 2.74 -8.10 -5.42
C THR A 7 4.21 -8.09 -5.85
N ASP A 8 5.04 -8.99 -5.30
CA ASP A 8 6.46 -9.10 -5.63
C ASP A 8 6.66 -9.34 -7.14
N LYS A 9 5.93 -10.30 -7.72
CA LYS A 9 6.00 -10.65 -9.15
C LYS A 9 5.47 -9.52 -10.02
N THR A 10 4.43 -8.83 -9.57
CA THR A 10 3.87 -7.68 -10.29
C THR A 10 4.88 -6.53 -10.35
N VAL A 11 5.54 -6.22 -9.23
CA VAL A 11 6.54 -5.15 -9.14
C VAL A 11 7.78 -5.46 -9.99
N GLU A 12 8.26 -6.70 -9.97
CA GLU A 12 9.34 -7.16 -10.86
C GLU A 12 8.97 -6.98 -12.34
N GLN A 13 7.75 -7.41 -12.71
CA GLN A 13 7.29 -7.36 -14.10
C GLN A 13 7.14 -5.92 -14.59
N LEU A 14 6.58 -5.02 -13.79
CA LEU A 14 6.46 -3.60 -14.13
C LEU A 14 7.82 -2.99 -14.48
N ALA A 15 8.85 -3.27 -13.69
CA ALA A 15 10.20 -2.80 -13.96
C ALA A 15 10.76 -3.35 -15.30
N ARG A 16 10.58 -4.65 -15.53
CA ARG A 16 11.02 -5.34 -16.76
C ARG A 16 10.30 -4.84 -18.01
N ASP A 17 9.03 -4.47 -17.87
CA ASP A 17 8.21 -3.87 -18.94
C ASP A 17 8.58 -2.40 -19.22
N GLY A 18 9.57 -1.86 -18.50
CA GLY A 18 10.12 -0.54 -18.74
C GLY A 18 9.52 0.57 -17.89
N VAL A 19 8.61 0.26 -16.95
CA VAL A 19 8.11 1.24 -15.98
C VAL A 19 9.28 1.74 -15.13
N LYS A 20 9.48 3.06 -15.10
CA LYS A 20 10.62 3.68 -14.43
C LYS A 20 10.31 4.25 -13.05
N SER A 21 9.03 4.57 -12.80
CA SER A 21 8.60 5.17 -11.54
C SER A 21 7.29 4.54 -11.08
N ILE A 22 7.22 4.12 -9.82
CA ILE A 22 5.97 3.66 -9.19
C ILE A 22 5.80 4.29 -7.81
N ALA A 23 4.54 4.49 -7.42
CA ALA A 23 4.14 4.79 -6.06
C ALA A 23 3.17 3.72 -5.58
N VAL A 24 3.37 3.20 -4.37
CA VAL A 24 2.62 2.05 -3.83
C VAL A 24 1.93 2.44 -2.54
N MET A 25 0.63 2.20 -2.48
CA MET A 25 -0.20 2.36 -1.26
C MET A 25 -0.83 1.03 -0.88
N ASN A 26 -1.16 0.86 0.41
CA ASN A 26 -1.71 -0.37 0.97
C ASN A 26 -3.16 -0.14 1.45
N PRO A 27 -4.18 -0.11 0.56
CA PRO A 27 -5.55 0.25 0.93
C PRO A 27 -6.23 -0.76 1.86
N GLY A 28 -5.68 -1.97 2.00
CA GLY A 28 -6.14 -2.97 2.97
C GLY A 28 -5.67 -2.72 4.40
N PHE A 29 -4.80 -1.72 4.61
CA PHE A 29 -4.22 -1.38 5.90
C PHE A 29 -4.55 0.07 6.26
N VAL A 30 -4.92 0.28 7.53
CA VAL A 30 -5.20 1.62 8.07
C VAL A 30 -3.97 2.21 8.75
N ALA A 31 -3.09 1.34 9.28
CA ALA A 31 -1.88 1.71 9.99
C ALA A 31 -0.69 0.93 9.44
N ASP A 32 0.48 1.53 9.55
CA ASP A 32 1.73 0.91 9.14
C ASP A 32 2.10 -0.26 10.07
N CYS A 33 2.58 -1.33 9.44
CA CYS A 33 2.98 -2.57 10.11
C CYS A 33 4.16 -3.20 9.37
N LEU A 34 4.52 -4.43 9.75
CA LEU A 34 5.66 -5.14 9.15
C LEU A 34 5.47 -5.29 7.64
N GLU A 35 4.26 -5.67 7.22
CA GLU A 35 3.90 -5.89 5.82
C GLU A 35 3.97 -4.59 4.99
N THR A 36 3.63 -3.43 5.55
CA THR A 36 3.69 -2.16 4.80
C THR A 36 5.10 -1.59 4.77
N LEU A 37 5.81 -1.60 5.89
CA LEU A 37 7.12 -0.98 6.02
C LEU A 37 8.22 -1.83 5.41
N GLU A 38 8.29 -3.12 5.76
CA GLU A 38 9.38 -3.99 5.34
C GLU A 38 9.07 -4.63 3.98
N GLU A 39 7.96 -5.36 3.85
CA GLU A 39 7.68 -6.11 2.61
C GLU A 39 7.43 -5.17 1.42
N ILE A 40 6.65 -4.11 1.60
CA ILE A 40 6.39 -3.13 0.53
C ILE A 40 7.44 -2.01 0.51
N GLY A 41 7.71 -1.35 1.63
CA GLY A 41 8.61 -0.20 1.68
C GLY A 41 10.07 -0.53 1.33
N GLU A 42 10.55 -1.72 1.72
CA GLU A 42 11.93 -2.13 1.50
C GLU A 42 12.05 -3.22 0.43
N GLN A 43 11.43 -4.39 0.62
CA GLN A 43 11.67 -5.54 -0.25
C GLN A 43 11.10 -5.33 -1.68
N ALA A 44 9.87 -4.82 -1.82
CA ALA A 44 9.31 -4.51 -3.13
C ALA A 44 10.07 -3.36 -3.82
N ARG A 45 10.52 -2.36 -3.05
CA ARG A 45 11.39 -1.28 -3.55
C ARG A 45 12.67 -1.83 -4.14
N GLU A 46 13.38 -2.68 -3.40
CA GLU A 46 14.61 -3.32 -3.85
C GLU A 46 14.38 -4.14 -5.11
N SER A 47 13.32 -4.93 -5.14
CA SER A 47 12.94 -5.74 -6.30
C SER A 47 12.68 -4.89 -7.55
N PHE A 48 11.94 -3.78 -7.41
CA PHE A 48 11.66 -2.85 -8.51
C PHE A 48 12.95 -2.24 -9.09
N LEU A 49 13.82 -1.73 -8.21
CA LEU A 49 15.06 -1.07 -8.62
C LEU A 49 16.05 -2.06 -9.25
N HIS A 50 16.15 -3.28 -8.70
CA HIS A 50 17.02 -4.33 -9.26
C HIS A 50 16.59 -4.73 -10.68
N ASN A 51 15.28 -4.73 -10.96
CA ASN A 51 14.74 -5.14 -12.26
C ASN A 51 14.64 -4.00 -13.29
N GLY A 52 15.27 -2.85 -13.05
CA GLY A 52 15.41 -1.76 -14.04
C GLY A 52 14.46 -0.57 -13.85
N GLY A 53 13.69 -0.55 -12.75
CA GLY A 53 13.01 0.62 -12.25
C GLY A 53 14.00 1.66 -11.70
N THR A 54 13.58 2.91 -11.56
CA THR A 54 14.46 4.00 -11.12
C THR A 54 13.93 4.80 -9.93
N ASN A 55 12.61 4.92 -9.79
CA ASN A 55 11.98 5.65 -8.70
C ASN A 55 10.87 4.83 -8.08
N PHE A 56 10.87 4.77 -6.76
CA PHE A 56 9.89 4.02 -5.99
C PHE A 56 9.50 4.85 -4.78
N THR A 57 8.21 4.98 -4.54
CA THR A 57 7.68 5.68 -3.38
C THR A 57 6.66 4.80 -2.68
N HIS A 58 6.94 4.43 -1.43
CA HIS A 58 5.90 3.91 -0.56
C HIS A 58 5.09 5.08 0.00
N ILE A 59 3.77 4.99 -0.12
CA ILE A 59 2.82 5.93 0.45
C ILE A 59 2.43 5.37 1.82
N PRO A 60 2.77 6.05 2.92
CA PRO A 60 2.43 5.60 4.27
C PRO A 60 0.92 5.40 4.44
N CYS A 61 0.54 4.52 5.36
CA CYS A 61 -0.85 4.42 5.77
C CYS A 61 -1.32 5.73 6.42
N LEU A 62 -2.64 5.88 6.56
CA LEU A 62 -3.21 7.08 7.19
C LEU A 62 -2.85 7.17 8.68
N ASN A 63 -2.57 6.05 9.35
CA ASN A 63 -2.14 6.01 10.75
C ASN A 63 -3.11 6.82 11.64
N ASP A 64 -2.57 7.64 12.54
CA ASP A 64 -3.30 8.56 13.42
C ASP A 64 -3.36 9.99 12.87
N SER A 65 -3.18 10.18 11.56
CA SER A 65 -3.39 11.49 10.92
C SER A 65 -4.82 12.01 11.11
N ASP A 66 -4.98 13.34 11.00
CA ASP A 66 -6.30 13.98 11.06
C ASP A 66 -7.25 13.37 10.02
N GLU A 67 -6.78 13.11 8.79
CA GLU A 67 -7.55 12.44 7.75
C GLU A 67 -7.92 11.00 8.11
N GLY A 68 -6.98 10.23 8.68
CA GLY A 68 -7.24 8.86 9.15
C GLY A 68 -8.31 8.82 10.24
N MET A 69 -8.21 9.71 11.22
CA MET A 69 -9.18 9.82 12.30
C MET A 69 -10.55 10.29 11.82
N ASN A 70 -10.59 11.21 10.85
CA ASN A 70 -11.84 11.67 10.22
C ASN A 70 -12.61 10.51 9.56
N VAL A 71 -11.91 9.57 8.90
CA VAL A 71 -12.55 8.39 8.29
C VAL A 71 -13.15 7.48 9.36
N ILE A 72 -12.39 7.18 10.42
CA ILE A 72 -12.85 6.33 11.52
C ILE A 72 -14.09 6.97 12.19
N GLU A 73 -14.02 8.27 12.49
CA GLU A 73 -15.14 9.02 13.06
C GLU A 73 -16.37 8.96 12.16
N ALA A 74 -16.22 9.21 10.86
CA ALA A 74 -17.32 9.19 9.91
C ALA A 74 -18.02 7.83 9.86
N VAL A 75 -17.25 6.74 9.83
CA VAL A 75 -17.79 5.37 9.85
C VAL A 75 -18.53 5.12 11.17
N VAL A 76 -17.90 5.40 12.32
CA VAL A 76 -18.52 5.19 13.63
C VAL A 76 -19.82 5.99 13.77
N ARG A 77 -19.84 7.27 13.39
CA ARG A 77 -21.05 8.11 13.44
C ARG A 77 -22.17 7.56 12.57
N ARG A 78 -21.85 7.06 11.37
CA ARG A 78 -22.82 6.42 10.47
C ARG A 78 -23.41 5.18 11.13
N GLU A 79 -22.56 4.27 11.61
CA GLU A 79 -23.02 3.01 12.20
C GLU A 79 -23.83 3.22 13.50
N LEU A 80 -23.51 4.26 14.28
CA LEU A 80 -24.26 4.62 15.48
C LEU A 80 -25.59 5.36 15.20
N SER A 81 -25.87 5.77 13.96
CA SER A 81 -27.12 6.47 13.60
C SER A 81 -28.36 5.56 13.55
N GLY A 82 -28.16 4.25 13.74
CA GLY A 82 -29.20 3.23 13.67
C GLY A 82 -29.28 2.60 12.28
N TRP A 83 -29.21 1.27 12.22
CA TRP A 83 -29.31 0.52 10.98
C TRP A 83 -30.80 0.42 10.62
N ARG A 84 -31.22 1.16 9.59
CA ARG A 84 -32.59 1.15 9.05
C ARG A 84 -32.59 0.55 7.67
#